data_AF-A0A973II13-F1
#
_entry.id   AF-A0A973II13-F1
#
_cell.length_a   1.000
_cell.length_b   1.000
_cell.length_c   1.000
_cell.angle_alpha   90.00
_cell.angle_beta   90.00
_cell.angle_gamma   90.00
#
_symmetry.space_group_name_H-M   'P 1'
#
loop_
_entity.id
_entity.type
_entity.pdbx_description
1 polymer ?
#
loop_
_entity_poly.entity_id
_entity_poly.type
_entity_poly.pdbx_seq_one_letter_code
_entity_poly.pdbx_strand_id
1 'polypeptide(L)'
;MLRTEIITEGTLSCFSPGLTYEDGSPVNVEVSAVVFDGHRLILASDKPIPGAGRSAVFAFDLVEGLPDPESHRFLTADAIRRAVKYEDFALTVDGRYILATTGFDRIDDESHDLNAYNHLLIWPVGEPDRVQVVDPDPRDGVEGSLELRRKLDGAIGMPYYKIEGLAAVPASPDLGEPCDGLLLFGVREQGRAHDDFDYVARVVGVHYCMTAGGNLEFVDELRERYRFDPSEYAGVRHTCGLSSLEYDPFNDRLYLMASFEVEDEHGEQIGGYLWSMPLADLSAGAWPSIVENVHGEALEFEHKAEGLAVLDAERLFVAYDNDRDMSLGRIDERDERDACEAPYTLLRIVG
;
A
#
# COMPACT_ATOMS: atom_id res chain seq x y z
N MET A 1 23.29 -4.53 -3.60
CA MET A 1 22.59 -4.05 -2.39
C MET A 1 22.48 -2.55 -2.54
N LEU A 2 21.26 -2.04 -2.44
CA LEU A 2 21.00 -0.61 -2.51
C LEU A 2 21.29 0.02 -1.16
N ARG A 3 21.79 1.25 -1.18
CA ARG A 3 21.93 2.06 0.02
C ARG A 3 21.07 3.30 -0.06
N THR A 4 20.58 3.73 1.08
CA THR A 4 19.78 4.95 1.20
C THR A 4 20.30 5.89 2.27
N GLU A 5 20.08 7.18 2.04
CA GLU A 5 20.19 8.23 3.05
C GLU A 5 18.84 8.91 3.26
N ILE A 6 18.57 9.37 4.48
CA ILE A 6 17.40 10.18 4.77
C ILE A 6 17.67 11.61 4.31
N ILE A 7 16.84 12.12 3.41
CA ILE A 7 16.87 13.53 3.00
C ILE A 7 16.18 14.38 4.05
N THR A 8 14.98 13.98 4.45
CA THR A 8 14.18 14.66 5.48
C THR A 8 13.15 13.71 6.05
N GLU A 9 12.69 14.04 7.26
CA GLU A 9 11.53 13.45 7.91
C GLU A 9 10.59 14.60 8.31
N GLY A 10 9.31 14.30 8.52
CA GLY A 10 8.34 15.30 8.97
C GLY A 10 6.94 14.75 9.16
N THR A 11 5.97 15.64 9.35
CA THR A 11 4.55 15.31 9.48
C THR A 11 3.71 16.06 8.45
N LEU A 12 2.65 15.43 7.95
CA LEU A 12 1.65 16.03 7.06
C LEU A 12 0.34 16.23 7.80
N SER A 13 -0.20 17.46 7.80
CA SER A 13 -1.57 17.70 8.31
C SER A 13 -2.61 17.23 7.27
N CYS A 14 -3.24 16.09 7.52
CA CYS A 14 -4.19 15.44 6.62
C CYS A 14 -5.63 15.98 6.74
N PHE A 15 -5.95 16.63 7.85
CA PHE A 15 -7.21 17.34 8.05
C PHE A 15 -7.10 18.36 9.18
N SER A 16 -8.13 19.20 9.34
CA SER A 16 -8.18 20.17 10.44
C SER A 16 -8.28 19.47 11.81
N PRO A 17 -7.54 19.93 12.84
CA PRO A 17 -7.53 19.30 14.15
C PRO A 17 -8.91 19.34 14.84
N GLY A 18 -9.11 18.41 15.78
CA GLY A 18 -10.32 18.32 16.59
C GLY A 18 -11.52 17.65 15.90
N LEU A 19 -11.29 16.98 14.77
CA LEU A 19 -12.32 16.19 14.11
C LEU A 19 -12.66 14.94 14.94
N THR A 20 -13.94 14.62 15.04
CA THR A 20 -14.46 13.46 15.78
C THR A 20 -15.45 12.67 14.93
N TYR A 21 -15.58 11.38 15.22
CA TYR A 21 -16.65 10.53 14.73
C TYR A 21 -17.98 10.85 15.43
N GLU A 22 -19.08 10.25 14.97
CA GLU A 22 -20.42 10.48 15.54
C GLU A 22 -20.52 10.06 17.02
N ASP A 23 -19.70 9.10 17.45
CA ASP A 23 -19.61 8.64 18.83
C ASP A 23 -18.75 9.54 19.74
N GLY A 24 -18.15 10.61 19.18
CA GLY A 24 -17.29 11.55 19.88
C GLY A 24 -15.84 11.12 20.01
N SER A 25 -15.45 9.94 19.50
CA SER A 25 -14.05 9.53 19.44
C SER A 25 -13.27 10.40 18.44
N PRO A 26 -11.98 10.70 18.70
CA PRO A 26 -11.16 11.47 17.78
C PRO A 26 -10.96 10.71 16.47
N VAL A 27 -10.96 11.44 15.36
CA VAL A 27 -10.52 10.90 14.07
C VAL A 27 -9.00 10.90 14.08
N ASN A 28 -8.42 9.71 13.89
CA ASN A 28 -6.98 9.50 13.74
C ASN A 28 -6.67 9.21 12.28
N VAL A 29 -5.67 9.88 11.73
CA VAL A 29 -5.11 9.51 10.44
C VAL A 29 -4.09 8.39 10.63
N GLU A 30 -4.25 7.37 9.79
CA GLU A 30 -3.50 6.12 9.78
C GLU A 30 -3.20 5.83 8.30
N VAL A 31 -2.07 6.33 7.80
CA VAL A 31 -1.76 6.36 6.36
C VAL A 31 -1.04 5.09 5.94
N SER A 32 -1.79 4.23 5.25
CA SER A 32 -1.34 2.92 4.78
C SER A 32 -0.92 2.92 3.32
N ALA A 33 -1.53 3.75 2.47
CA ALA A 33 -1.28 3.74 1.02
C ALA A 33 -0.72 5.07 0.50
N VAL A 34 0.26 5.02 -0.42
CA VAL A 34 0.80 6.21 -1.10
C VAL A 34 1.14 5.90 -2.56
N VAL A 35 0.89 6.86 -3.46
CA VAL A 35 1.38 6.81 -4.85
C VAL A 35 1.77 8.20 -5.33
N PHE A 36 2.79 8.27 -6.19
CA PHE A 36 3.16 9.50 -6.88
C PHE A 36 2.75 9.46 -8.35
N ASP A 37 1.83 10.34 -8.77
CA ASP A 37 1.28 10.34 -10.14
C ASP A 37 2.10 11.15 -11.16
N GLY A 38 3.33 11.52 -10.81
CA GLY A 38 4.20 12.41 -11.59
C GLY A 38 4.02 13.89 -11.29
N HIS A 39 2.96 14.27 -10.58
CA HIS A 39 2.73 15.64 -10.10
C HIS A 39 2.39 15.69 -8.61
N ARG A 40 1.69 14.68 -8.11
CA ARG A 40 1.02 14.68 -6.81
C ARG A 40 1.35 13.43 -6.05
N LEU A 41 1.55 13.61 -4.76
CA LEU A 41 1.53 12.53 -3.80
C LEU A 41 0.07 12.32 -3.38
N ILE A 42 -0.46 11.15 -3.66
CA ILE A 42 -1.81 10.74 -3.25
C ILE A 42 -1.63 9.73 -2.12
N LEU A 43 -2.33 9.96 -1.01
CA LEU A 43 -2.25 9.13 0.19
C LEU A 43 -3.65 8.68 0.58
N ALA A 44 -3.76 7.53 1.23
CA ALA A 44 -4.99 7.07 1.83
C ALA A 44 -4.79 6.67 3.27
N SER A 45 -5.81 6.96 4.08
CA SER A 45 -5.92 6.39 5.40
C SER A 45 -6.69 5.06 5.36
N ASP A 46 -6.30 4.11 6.19
CA ASP A 46 -7.07 2.87 6.39
C ASP A 46 -8.46 3.18 7.01
N LYS A 47 -8.55 4.27 7.79
CA LYS A 47 -9.74 4.72 8.49
C LYS A 47 -10.50 5.81 7.73
N PRO A 48 -11.85 5.80 7.80
CA PRO A 48 -12.66 6.85 7.20
C PRO A 48 -12.41 8.21 7.85
N ILE A 49 -12.32 9.26 7.02
CA ILE A 49 -12.29 10.66 7.47
C ILE A 49 -13.70 11.26 7.25
N PRO A 50 -14.50 11.47 8.32
CA PRO A 50 -15.91 11.82 8.19
C PRO A 50 -16.15 13.25 7.67
N GLY A 51 -17.20 13.40 6.87
CA GLY A 51 -17.67 14.67 6.33
C GLY A 51 -18.03 14.60 4.84
N ALA A 52 -19.00 15.41 4.40
CA ALA A 52 -19.49 15.37 3.02
C ALA A 52 -18.42 15.78 1.97
N GLY A 53 -17.48 16.66 2.36
CA GLY A 53 -16.35 17.10 1.53
C GLY A 53 -15.03 16.44 1.89
N ARG A 54 -15.06 15.29 2.57
CA ARG A 54 -13.88 14.53 3.00
C ARG A 54 -13.95 13.08 2.55
N SER A 55 -12.80 12.44 2.53
CA SER A 55 -12.60 11.04 2.20
C SER A 55 -11.31 10.55 2.85
N ALA A 56 -11.13 9.23 2.93
CA ALA A 56 -9.87 8.64 3.37
C ALA A 56 -8.71 8.93 2.40
N VAL A 57 -9.00 9.29 1.15
CA VAL A 57 -8.01 9.56 0.10
C VAL A 57 -7.82 11.06 -0.12
N PHE A 58 -6.59 11.52 -0.02
CA PHE A 58 -6.22 12.92 -0.18
C PHE A 58 -4.90 13.07 -0.94
N ALA A 59 -4.60 14.28 -1.39
CA ALA A 59 -3.43 14.54 -2.21
C ALA A 59 -2.74 15.85 -1.84
N PHE A 60 -1.42 15.87 -2.03
CA PHE A 60 -0.55 17.04 -1.98
C PHE A 60 0.20 17.15 -3.30
N ASP A 61 0.34 18.36 -3.83
CA ASP A 61 1.30 18.64 -4.89
C ASP A 61 2.73 18.60 -4.31
N LEU A 62 3.71 18.20 -5.12
CA LEU A 62 5.12 18.23 -4.71
C LEU A 62 5.81 19.50 -5.21
N VAL A 63 6.48 20.21 -4.31
CA VAL A 63 7.37 21.35 -4.60
C VAL A 63 8.79 20.96 -4.21
N GLU A 64 9.70 20.94 -5.18
CA GLU A 64 11.09 20.48 -5.00
C GLU A 64 11.20 19.02 -4.47
N GLY A 65 10.15 18.22 -4.65
CA GLY A 65 10.05 16.84 -4.17
C GLY A 65 9.59 16.70 -2.72
N LEU A 66 9.09 17.78 -2.12
CA LEU A 66 8.44 17.78 -0.80
C LEU A 66 6.95 18.08 -0.94
N PRO A 67 6.07 17.46 -0.14
CA PRO A 67 4.64 17.80 -0.13
C PRO A 67 4.44 19.28 0.24
N ASP A 68 3.65 20.00 -0.56
CA ASP A 68 3.22 21.37 -0.25
C ASP A 68 1.95 21.31 0.63
N PRO A 69 2.01 21.68 1.92
CA PRO A 69 0.87 21.60 2.83
C PRO A 69 -0.35 22.41 2.37
N GLU A 70 -0.14 23.51 1.64
CA GLU A 70 -1.22 24.39 1.17
C GLU A 70 -2.00 23.81 -0.02
N SER A 71 -1.47 22.76 -0.65
CA SER A 71 -2.07 22.11 -1.83
C SER A 71 -3.04 20.97 -1.49
N HIS A 72 -3.23 20.69 -0.20
CA HIS A 72 -4.02 19.58 0.31
C HIS A 72 -5.45 19.55 -0.25
N ARG A 73 -5.89 18.38 -0.72
CA ARG A 73 -7.26 18.16 -1.19
C ARG A 73 -7.74 16.72 -1.05
N PHE A 74 -9.02 16.55 -0.74
CA PHE A 74 -9.68 15.25 -0.71
C PHE A 74 -10.15 14.79 -2.10
N LEU A 75 -10.02 13.50 -2.38
CA LEU A 75 -10.60 12.84 -3.55
C LEU A 75 -11.95 12.24 -3.13
N THR A 76 -13.05 12.87 -3.56
CA THR A 76 -14.38 12.66 -2.95
C THR A 76 -15.38 11.94 -3.84
N ALA A 77 -14.94 11.30 -4.92
CA ALA A 77 -15.79 10.46 -5.74
C ALA A 77 -16.45 9.36 -4.90
N ASP A 78 -17.71 9.01 -5.21
CA ASP A 78 -18.52 8.16 -4.33
C ASP A 78 -17.88 6.79 -4.05
N ALA A 79 -17.32 6.11 -5.07
CA ALA A 79 -16.65 4.82 -4.87
C ALA A 79 -15.39 4.95 -3.98
N ILE A 80 -14.66 6.07 -4.09
CA ILE A 80 -13.48 6.36 -3.24
C ILE A 80 -13.91 6.57 -1.78
N ARG A 81 -15.05 7.23 -1.56
CA ARG A 81 -15.56 7.51 -0.20
C ARG A 81 -16.13 6.27 0.50
N ARG A 82 -16.58 5.28 -0.26
CA ARG A 82 -17.26 4.08 0.26
C ARG A 82 -16.32 2.92 0.54
N ALA A 83 -15.17 2.86 -0.13
CA ALA A 83 -14.12 1.91 0.22
C ALA A 83 -13.55 2.26 1.61
N VAL A 84 -13.19 1.21 2.36
CA VAL A 84 -12.67 1.30 3.73
C VAL A 84 -11.47 0.38 3.84
N LYS A 85 -10.50 0.72 4.69
CA LYS A 85 -9.20 0.06 4.80
C LYS A 85 -8.47 0.07 3.48
N TYR A 86 -8.18 1.26 2.95
CA TYR A 86 -7.15 1.36 1.91
C TYR A 86 -5.86 0.79 2.49
N GLU A 87 -5.11 0.04 1.70
CA GLU A 87 -3.84 -0.54 2.16
C GLU A 87 -2.70 -0.25 1.19
N ASP A 88 -2.96 -0.14 -0.13
CA ASP A 88 -1.92 0.29 -1.06
C ASP A 88 -2.48 0.93 -2.33
N PHE A 89 -1.61 1.65 -3.04
CA PHE A 89 -1.85 2.20 -4.37
C PHE A 89 -0.83 1.69 -5.38
N ALA A 90 -1.19 1.70 -6.65
CA ALA A 90 -0.25 1.48 -7.74
C ALA A 90 -0.58 2.37 -8.93
N LEU A 91 0.42 2.66 -9.76
CA LEU A 91 0.18 3.11 -11.14
C LEU A 91 0.14 1.91 -12.07
N THR A 92 -0.67 1.96 -13.13
CA THR A 92 -0.48 1.07 -14.27
C THR A 92 0.90 1.27 -14.89
N VAL A 93 1.43 0.25 -15.58
CA VAL A 93 2.79 0.28 -16.17
C VAL A 93 3.04 1.50 -17.07
N ASP A 94 2.00 1.99 -17.74
CA ASP A 94 2.05 3.17 -18.61
C ASP A 94 1.84 4.51 -17.87
N GLY A 95 1.66 4.47 -16.55
CA GLY A 95 1.43 5.63 -15.68
C GLY A 95 0.11 6.36 -15.91
N ARG A 96 -0.85 5.78 -16.65
CA ARG A 96 -2.08 6.49 -17.03
C ARG A 96 -3.23 6.32 -16.05
N TYR A 97 -3.22 5.28 -15.23
CA TYR A 97 -4.27 4.98 -14.26
C TYR A 97 -3.67 4.73 -12.89
N ILE A 98 -4.43 5.13 -11.86
CA ILE A 98 -4.16 4.78 -10.47
C ILE A 98 -5.07 3.62 -10.11
N LEU A 99 -4.50 2.65 -9.39
CA LEU A 99 -5.15 1.51 -8.79
C LEU A 99 -5.08 1.67 -7.27
N ALA A 100 -6.14 1.28 -6.57
CA ALA A 100 -6.20 1.31 -5.12
C ALA A 100 -6.78 0.01 -4.58
N THR A 101 -6.09 -0.64 -3.64
CA THR A 101 -6.58 -1.85 -3.01
C THR A 101 -6.99 -1.57 -1.56
N THR A 102 -7.96 -2.34 -1.09
CA THR A 102 -8.26 -2.46 0.34
C THR A 102 -7.73 -3.78 0.91
N GLY A 103 -7.94 -4.01 2.21
CA GLY A 103 -7.40 -5.18 2.92
C GLY A 103 -7.91 -6.56 2.50
N PHE A 104 -9.12 -6.66 1.95
CA PHE A 104 -9.81 -7.95 1.69
C PHE A 104 -9.89 -8.88 2.91
N ASP A 105 -9.72 -8.35 4.12
CA ASP A 105 -9.61 -9.11 5.39
C ASP A 105 -10.96 -9.42 6.03
N ARG A 106 -12.05 -8.86 5.50
CA ARG A 106 -13.40 -8.99 6.06
C ARG A 106 -14.39 -9.34 4.97
N ILE A 107 -15.22 -10.35 5.20
CA ILE A 107 -16.34 -10.71 4.34
C ILE A 107 -17.49 -11.21 5.19
N ASP A 108 -18.70 -10.94 4.75
CA ASP A 108 -19.92 -11.55 5.27
C ASP A 108 -20.54 -12.33 4.11
N ASP A 109 -20.64 -13.65 4.24
CA ASP A 109 -21.16 -14.53 3.19
C ASP A 109 -22.70 -14.47 3.07
N GLU A 110 -23.38 -13.93 4.09
CA GLU A 110 -24.84 -13.80 4.13
C GLU A 110 -25.31 -12.39 3.78
N SER A 111 -24.55 -11.36 4.15
CA SER A 111 -24.88 -9.95 3.91
C SER A 111 -23.91 -9.23 2.98
N HIS A 112 -24.19 -7.97 2.67
CA HIS A 112 -23.30 -7.10 1.88
C HIS A 112 -22.59 -6.06 2.74
N ASP A 113 -22.70 -6.15 4.06
CA ASP A 113 -22.31 -5.11 5.00
C ASP A 113 -20.79 -4.90 5.06
N LEU A 114 -20.01 -5.93 4.68
CA LEU A 114 -18.55 -5.90 4.69
C LEU A 114 -17.92 -5.75 3.31
N ASN A 115 -18.71 -5.46 2.27
CA ASN A 115 -18.18 -5.30 0.92
C ASN A 115 -17.29 -4.07 0.77
N ALA A 116 -17.47 -3.05 1.63
CA ALA A 116 -16.59 -1.89 1.76
C ALA A 116 -15.09 -2.25 1.91
N TYR A 117 -14.79 -3.42 2.50
CA TYR A 117 -13.43 -3.91 2.75
C TYR A 117 -12.80 -4.69 1.58
N ASN A 118 -13.54 -4.90 0.48
CA ASN A 118 -13.12 -5.72 -0.65
C ASN A 118 -13.19 -4.91 -1.95
N HIS A 119 -12.26 -3.98 -2.15
CA HIS A 119 -12.18 -3.14 -3.34
C HIS A 119 -10.80 -3.20 -3.98
N LEU A 120 -10.81 -3.36 -5.29
CA LEU A 120 -9.78 -2.83 -6.17
C LEU A 120 -10.45 -1.75 -7.03
N LEU A 121 -10.02 -0.52 -6.86
CA LEU A 121 -10.51 0.64 -7.61
C LEU A 121 -9.51 1.03 -8.69
N ILE A 122 -10.00 1.61 -9.78
CA ILE A 122 -9.18 2.16 -10.85
C ILE A 122 -9.74 3.48 -11.37
N TRP A 123 -8.89 4.48 -11.61
CA TRP A 123 -9.26 5.73 -12.28
C TRP A 123 -8.11 6.31 -13.10
N PRO A 124 -8.39 7.10 -14.16
CA PRO A 124 -7.34 7.80 -14.89
C PRO A 124 -6.63 8.83 -13.99
N VAL A 125 -5.32 8.96 -14.13
CA VAL A 125 -4.53 10.00 -13.45
C VAL A 125 -5.15 11.38 -13.73
N GLY A 126 -5.36 12.16 -12.68
CA GLY A 126 -6.01 13.48 -12.80
C GLY A 126 -7.54 13.46 -12.74
N GLU A 127 -8.20 12.31 -12.89
CA GLU A 127 -9.66 12.20 -13.04
C GLU A 127 -10.30 11.25 -12.00
N PRO A 128 -10.18 11.53 -10.68
CA PRO A 128 -10.71 10.64 -9.62
C PRO A 128 -12.24 10.44 -9.69
N ASP A 129 -12.99 11.39 -10.28
CA ASP A 129 -14.43 11.27 -10.47
C ASP A 129 -14.84 10.19 -11.48
N ARG A 130 -13.88 9.61 -12.22
CA ARG A 130 -14.08 8.51 -13.17
C ARG A 130 -13.68 7.15 -12.60
N VAL A 131 -13.60 7.05 -11.27
CA VAL A 131 -13.32 5.80 -10.57
C VAL A 131 -14.31 4.69 -10.93
N GLN A 132 -13.75 3.51 -11.12
CA GLN A 132 -14.45 2.28 -11.42
C GLN A 132 -13.99 1.19 -10.46
N VAL A 133 -14.89 0.26 -10.18
CA VAL A 133 -14.60 -0.95 -9.41
C VAL A 133 -14.09 -2.01 -10.40
N VAL A 134 -12.97 -2.64 -10.06
CA VAL A 134 -12.39 -3.73 -10.84
C VAL A 134 -13.04 -5.04 -10.44
N ASP A 135 -13.40 -5.85 -11.44
CA ASP A 135 -13.94 -7.21 -11.25
C ASP A 135 -15.06 -7.31 -10.19
N PRO A 136 -16.13 -6.49 -10.30
CA PRO A 136 -17.26 -6.49 -9.36
C PRO A 136 -18.15 -7.73 -9.55
N ASP A 137 -18.94 -8.11 -8.54
CA ASP A 137 -20.01 -9.11 -8.75
C ASP A 137 -21.21 -8.46 -9.45
N PRO A 138 -21.56 -8.90 -10.67
CA PRO A 138 -22.61 -8.26 -11.45
C PRO A 138 -24.02 -8.57 -10.95
N ARG A 139 -24.21 -9.48 -9.99
CA ARG A 139 -25.53 -10.04 -9.65
C ARG A 139 -26.34 -9.18 -8.68
N ASP A 140 -25.67 -8.42 -7.82
CA ASP A 140 -26.34 -7.80 -6.67
C ASP A 140 -26.20 -6.27 -6.59
N GLY A 141 -25.62 -5.62 -7.61
CA GLY A 141 -25.43 -4.15 -7.63
C GLY A 141 -24.50 -3.65 -6.52
N VAL A 142 -23.69 -4.55 -5.95
CA VAL A 142 -22.76 -4.29 -4.87
C VAL A 142 -21.48 -3.68 -5.44
N GLU A 143 -21.03 -2.59 -4.82
CA GLU A 143 -19.92 -1.75 -5.30
C GLU A 143 -18.51 -2.33 -5.02
N GLY A 144 -18.37 -3.58 -4.53
CA GLY A 144 -17.08 -4.21 -4.20
C GLY A 144 -16.58 -5.24 -5.23
N SER A 145 -15.29 -5.54 -5.19
CA SER A 145 -14.53 -6.46 -6.06
C SER A 145 -14.67 -7.93 -5.63
N LEU A 146 -15.91 -8.44 -5.59
CA LEU A 146 -16.20 -9.78 -5.07
C LEU A 146 -15.80 -10.92 -6.02
N GLU A 147 -15.74 -10.71 -7.34
CA GLU A 147 -15.16 -11.73 -8.23
C GLU A 147 -13.64 -11.82 -8.04
N LEU A 148 -12.97 -10.69 -7.82
CA LEU A 148 -11.55 -10.67 -7.45
C LEU A 148 -11.33 -11.37 -6.12
N ARG A 149 -12.20 -11.14 -5.12
CA ARG A 149 -12.15 -11.86 -3.83
C ARG A 149 -12.13 -13.37 -4.03
N ARG A 150 -13.03 -13.93 -4.85
CA ARG A 150 -13.05 -15.39 -5.13
C ARG A 150 -11.78 -15.88 -5.83
N LYS A 151 -11.20 -15.07 -6.72
CA LYS A 151 -9.93 -15.38 -7.39
C LYS A 151 -8.78 -15.39 -6.37
N LEU A 152 -8.76 -14.43 -5.45
CA LEU A 152 -7.81 -14.39 -4.33
C LEU A 152 -7.99 -15.60 -3.40
N ASP A 153 -9.21 -15.96 -3.01
CA ASP A 153 -9.50 -17.14 -2.19
C ASP A 153 -8.90 -18.41 -2.82
N GLY A 154 -9.10 -18.58 -4.13
CA GLY A 154 -8.58 -19.72 -4.89
C GLY A 154 -7.04 -19.78 -4.95
N ALA A 155 -6.37 -18.63 -5.10
CA ALA A 155 -4.92 -18.57 -5.18
C ALA A 155 -4.23 -18.64 -3.81
N ILE A 156 -4.84 -18.03 -2.79
CA ILE A 156 -4.27 -17.94 -1.45
C ILE A 156 -4.53 -19.24 -0.69
N GLY A 157 -5.73 -19.79 -0.79
CA GLY A 157 -6.10 -21.09 -0.23
C GLY A 157 -6.24 -21.12 1.29
N MET A 158 -6.40 -19.96 1.93
CA MET A 158 -6.61 -19.81 3.38
C MET A 158 -7.94 -19.10 3.67
N PRO A 159 -8.65 -19.46 4.76
CA PRO A 159 -9.90 -18.79 5.15
C PRO A 159 -9.74 -17.30 5.48
N TYR A 160 -8.60 -16.93 6.07
CA TYR A 160 -8.26 -15.54 6.40
C TYR A 160 -6.97 -15.15 5.69
N TYR A 161 -6.96 -13.92 5.17
CA TYR A 161 -5.76 -13.25 4.70
C TYR A 161 -5.98 -11.73 4.68
N LYS A 162 -4.88 -10.98 4.68
CA LYS A 162 -4.88 -9.52 4.48
C LYS A 162 -3.98 -9.14 3.31
N ILE A 163 -4.51 -8.34 2.39
CA ILE A 163 -3.78 -7.74 1.27
C ILE A 163 -3.31 -6.36 1.69
N GLU A 164 -2.01 -6.10 1.60
CA GLU A 164 -1.45 -4.77 1.88
C GLU A 164 -0.43 -4.30 0.83
N GLY A 165 -0.02 -5.16 -0.10
CA GLY A 165 0.81 -4.73 -1.22
C GLY A 165 0.02 -4.61 -2.51
N LEU A 166 0.32 -3.61 -3.34
CA LEU A 166 -0.20 -3.51 -4.70
C LEU A 166 0.85 -2.93 -5.64
N ALA A 167 1.18 -3.65 -6.71
CA ALA A 167 2.02 -3.10 -7.77
C ALA A 167 1.55 -3.57 -9.14
N ALA A 168 1.60 -2.69 -10.15
CA ALA A 168 1.52 -3.12 -11.55
C ALA A 168 2.91 -3.09 -12.16
N VAL A 169 3.35 -4.23 -12.68
CA VAL A 169 4.66 -4.40 -13.31
C VAL A 169 4.48 -4.79 -14.78
N PRO A 170 5.50 -4.57 -15.64
CA PRO A 170 5.51 -5.12 -16.99
C PRO A 170 5.10 -6.59 -17.03
N ALA A 171 4.34 -6.95 -18.08
CA ALA A 171 3.85 -8.31 -18.27
C ALA A 171 4.98 -9.34 -18.23
N SER A 172 4.74 -10.48 -17.56
CA SER A 172 5.70 -11.57 -17.56
C SER A 172 5.70 -12.26 -18.93
N PRO A 173 6.88 -12.65 -19.45
CA PRO A 173 6.95 -13.34 -20.74
C PRO A 173 6.31 -14.74 -20.75
N ASP A 174 5.90 -15.26 -19.58
CA ASP A 174 5.36 -16.62 -19.44
C ASP A 174 3.91 -16.78 -19.93
N LEU A 175 3.14 -15.69 -20.04
CA LEU A 175 1.75 -15.73 -20.54
C LEU A 175 1.69 -16.13 -22.03
N GLY A 176 2.71 -15.78 -22.82
CA GLY A 176 2.75 -16.07 -24.25
C GLY A 176 1.74 -15.29 -25.12
N GLU A 177 0.90 -14.44 -24.52
CA GLU A 177 -0.05 -13.56 -25.18
C GLU A 177 0.21 -12.09 -24.81
N PRO A 178 -0.07 -11.12 -25.71
CA PRO A 178 0.08 -9.71 -25.38
C PRO A 178 -0.91 -9.27 -24.29
N CYS A 179 -0.41 -8.61 -23.25
CA CYS A 179 -1.21 -7.94 -22.24
C CYS A 179 -0.55 -6.63 -21.79
N ASP A 180 -1.26 -5.80 -21.03
CA ASP A 180 -0.78 -4.46 -20.64
C ASP A 180 0.12 -4.50 -19.40
N GLY A 181 -0.03 -5.51 -18.55
CA GLY A 181 0.84 -5.70 -17.39
C GLY A 181 0.52 -6.95 -16.56
N LEU A 182 1.24 -7.08 -15.46
CA LEU A 182 1.01 -8.05 -14.39
C LEU A 182 0.67 -7.26 -13.11
N LEU A 183 -0.52 -7.50 -12.57
CA LEU A 183 -0.93 -6.92 -11.30
C LEU A 183 -0.52 -7.86 -10.16
N LEU A 184 0.17 -7.32 -9.17
CA LEU A 184 0.70 -8.01 -8.00
C LEU A 184 -0.04 -7.55 -6.75
N PHE A 185 -0.42 -8.51 -5.92
CA PHE A 185 -1.01 -8.28 -4.60
C PHE A 185 -0.10 -8.89 -3.54
N GLY A 186 0.31 -8.07 -2.59
CA GLY A 186 1.09 -8.47 -1.43
C GLY A 186 0.17 -8.99 -0.33
N VAL A 187 0.38 -10.22 0.08
CA VAL A 187 -0.31 -10.84 1.23
C VAL A 187 0.56 -10.61 2.46
N ARG A 188 0.02 -9.93 3.47
CA ARG A 188 0.67 -9.69 4.77
C ARG A 188 0.41 -10.80 5.76
N GLU A 189 -0.85 -11.18 5.87
CA GLU A 189 -1.36 -12.11 6.88
C GLU A 189 -2.04 -13.26 6.16
N GLN A 190 -1.94 -14.46 6.70
CA GLN A 190 -2.79 -15.58 6.27
C GLN A 190 -2.97 -16.59 7.40
N GLY A 191 -4.17 -17.17 7.51
CA GLY A 191 -4.49 -18.05 8.62
C GLY A 191 -5.92 -18.55 8.62
N ARG A 192 -6.38 -18.98 9.80
CA ARG A 192 -7.75 -19.46 10.02
C ARG A 192 -8.72 -18.33 10.33
N ALA A 193 -8.25 -17.28 10.98
CA ALA A 193 -9.03 -16.13 11.42
C ALA A 193 -8.12 -14.91 11.66
N HIS A 194 -8.73 -13.74 11.86
CA HIS A 194 -8.04 -12.48 12.16
C HIS A 194 -7.24 -12.46 13.48
N ASP A 195 -7.42 -13.46 14.33
CA ASP A 195 -6.71 -13.66 15.60
C ASP A 195 -5.91 -14.98 15.63
N ASP A 196 -5.86 -15.70 14.50
CA ASP A 196 -5.15 -16.96 14.28
C ASP A 196 -4.53 -16.95 12.87
N PHE A 197 -3.47 -16.15 12.71
CA PHE A 197 -2.74 -15.94 11.46
C PHE A 197 -1.22 -15.90 11.68
N ASP A 198 -0.49 -16.11 10.59
CA ASP A 198 0.94 -15.85 10.50
C ASP A 198 1.20 -14.63 9.62
N TYR A 199 2.19 -13.81 10.00
CA TYR A 199 2.77 -12.81 9.09
C TYR A 199 3.55 -13.51 7.98
N VAL A 200 3.39 -13.04 6.75
CA VAL A 200 4.01 -13.60 5.55
C VAL A 200 4.49 -12.50 4.61
N ALA A 201 5.47 -12.84 3.77
CA ALA A 201 5.85 -12.05 2.61
C ALA A 201 5.61 -12.84 1.34
N ARG A 202 4.34 -12.84 0.91
CA ARG A 202 3.85 -13.61 -0.24
C ARG A 202 3.23 -12.66 -1.26
N VAL A 203 3.49 -12.92 -2.55
CA VAL A 203 2.93 -12.16 -3.66
C VAL A 203 2.12 -13.09 -4.54
N VAL A 204 0.84 -12.75 -4.74
CA VAL A 204 -0.03 -13.37 -5.75
C VAL A 204 -0.26 -12.37 -6.88
N GLY A 205 -0.52 -12.84 -8.09
CA GLY A 205 -0.65 -11.93 -9.21
C GLY A 205 -1.27 -12.53 -10.46
N VAL A 206 -1.78 -11.63 -11.29
CA VAL A 206 -2.62 -11.92 -12.46
C VAL A 206 -2.32 -10.91 -13.57
N HIS A 207 -2.20 -11.39 -14.80
CA HIS A 207 -2.02 -10.52 -15.95
C HIS A 207 -3.32 -9.80 -16.28
N TYR A 208 -3.20 -8.58 -16.80
CA TYR A 208 -4.36 -7.76 -17.15
C TYR A 208 -4.21 -7.06 -18.49
N CYS A 209 -5.36 -6.75 -19.08
CA CYS A 209 -5.51 -5.84 -20.21
C CYS A 209 -6.44 -4.68 -19.83
N MET A 210 -6.14 -3.50 -20.32
CA MET A 210 -6.98 -2.32 -20.22
C MET A 210 -8.12 -2.41 -21.23
N THR A 211 -9.34 -2.29 -20.74
CA THR A 211 -10.54 -2.17 -21.56
C THR A 211 -10.62 -0.80 -22.21
N ALA A 212 -11.40 -0.69 -23.28
CA ALA A 212 -11.67 0.61 -23.91
C ALA A 212 -12.37 1.62 -22.96
N GLY A 213 -13.02 1.14 -21.89
CA GLY A 213 -13.66 1.95 -20.86
C GLY A 213 -12.71 2.46 -19.77
N GLY A 214 -11.42 2.08 -19.81
CA GLY A 214 -10.44 2.45 -18.78
C GLY A 214 -10.54 1.66 -17.48
N ASN A 215 -11.24 0.51 -17.50
CA ASN A 215 -11.16 -0.53 -16.47
C ASN A 215 -10.16 -1.61 -16.91
N LEU A 216 -9.83 -2.57 -16.05
CA LEU A 216 -8.99 -3.72 -16.39
C LEU A 216 -9.79 -5.03 -16.47
N GLU A 217 -9.33 -5.94 -17.30
CA GLU A 217 -9.80 -7.33 -17.38
C GLU A 217 -8.61 -8.27 -17.15
N PHE A 218 -8.80 -9.28 -16.29
CA PHE A 218 -7.80 -10.31 -16.04
C PHE A 218 -7.79 -11.33 -17.18
N VAL A 219 -6.60 -11.64 -17.69
CA VAL A 219 -6.42 -12.50 -18.88
C VAL A 219 -5.90 -13.90 -18.56
N ASP A 220 -5.40 -14.13 -17.34
CA ASP A 220 -5.04 -15.45 -16.82
C ASP A 220 -5.58 -15.67 -15.40
N GLU A 221 -5.21 -16.81 -14.80
CA GLU A 221 -5.58 -17.14 -13.43
C GLU A 221 -4.65 -16.44 -12.43
N LEU A 222 -5.25 -15.95 -11.35
CA LEU A 222 -4.50 -15.43 -10.20
C LEU A 222 -3.77 -16.58 -9.52
N ARG A 223 -2.45 -16.43 -9.33
CA ARG A 223 -1.59 -17.47 -8.75
C ARG A 223 -0.46 -16.86 -7.94
N GLU A 224 0.16 -17.66 -7.08
CA GLU A 224 1.40 -17.25 -6.40
C GLU A 224 2.48 -16.93 -7.44
N ARG A 225 3.03 -15.71 -7.35
CA ARG A 225 4.12 -15.23 -8.21
C ARG A 225 5.45 -15.24 -7.46
N TYR A 226 5.41 -15.04 -6.15
CA TYR A 226 6.62 -14.95 -5.35
C TYR A 226 6.34 -15.19 -3.86
N ARG A 227 7.36 -15.62 -3.13
CA ARG A 227 7.35 -15.74 -1.67
C ARG A 227 8.80 -15.72 -1.16
N PHE A 228 9.03 -15.04 -0.06
CA PHE A 228 10.28 -15.13 0.69
C PHE A 228 9.98 -15.03 2.20
N ASP A 229 10.97 -15.34 3.03
CA ASP A 229 10.89 -15.17 4.48
C ASP A 229 11.88 -14.08 4.92
N PRO A 230 11.39 -12.90 5.34
CA PRO A 230 12.22 -11.82 5.87
C PRO A 230 13.19 -12.26 6.97
N SER A 231 12.77 -13.20 7.83
CA SER A 231 13.55 -13.65 8.99
C SER A 231 14.80 -14.45 8.62
N GLU A 232 14.91 -14.92 7.37
CA GLU A 232 16.13 -15.57 6.88
C GLU A 232 17.30 -14.58 6.72
N TYR A 233 17.02 -13.27 6.67
CA TYR A 233 18.06 -12.25 6.68
C TYR A 233 18.50 -11.92 8.11
N ALA A 234 19.79 -12.12 8.42
CA ALA A 234 20.31 -11.97 9.78
C ALA A 234 20.14 -10.57 10.42
N GLY A 235 19.91 -9.53 9.61
CA GLY A 235 19.63 -8.16 10.09
C GLY A 235 18.17 -7.88 10.42
N VAL A 236 17.25 -8.82 10.17
CA VAL A 236 15.82 -8.69 10.51
C VAL A 236 15.61 -9.23 11.91
N ARG A 237 15.15 -8.36 12.82
CA ARG A 237 15.08 -8.67 14.26
C ARG A 237 13.70 -9.12 14.72
N HIS A 238 12.66 -8.74 13.97
CA HIS A 238 11.27 -8.96 14.31
C HIS A 238 10.56 -9.73 13.20
N THR A 239 9.54 -10.51 13.58
CA THR A 239 8.64 -11.13 12.60
C THR A 239 7.85 -10.02 11.92
N CYS A 240 7.93 -9.95 10.60
CA CYS A 240 7.25 -8.93 9.80
C CYS A 240 6.48 -9.57 8.65
N GLY A 241 5.44 -8.88 8.20
CA GLY A 241 4.66 -9.24 7.02
C GLY A 241 4.73 -8.12 5.98
N LEU A 242 4.55 -8.48 4.72
CA LEU A 242 4.60 -7.53 3.61
C LEU A 242 3.53 -6.44 3.76
N SER A 243 3.94 -5.18 3.76
CA SER A 243 3.09 -3.99 3.98
C SER A 243 2.91 -3.10 2.76
N SER A 244 3.77 -3.20 1.74
CA SER A 244 3.56 -2.54 0.44
C SER A 244 4.43 -3.17 -0.66
N LEU A 245 4.00 -2.97 -1.90
CA LEU A 245 4.77 -3.25 -3.10
C LEU A 245 4.84 -1.99 -3.95
N GLU A 246 6.01 -1.60 -4.42
CA GLU A 246 6.13 -0.44 -5.31
C GLU A 246 7.06 -0.75 -6.48
N TYR A 247 6.58 -0.51 -7.70
CA TYR A 247 7.36 -0.72 -8.91
C TYR A 247 8.11 0.57 -9.27
N ASP A 248 9.43 0.45 -9.46
CA ASP A 248 10.29 1.54 -9.91
C ASP A 248 10.55 1.39 -11.42
N PRO A 249 9.83 2.16 -12.26
CA PRO A 249 10.01 2.11 -13.71
C PRO A 249 11.33 2.73 -14.18
N PHE A 250 12.03 3.51 -13.35
CA PHE A 250 13.30 4.14 -13.72
C PHE A 250 14.45 3.14 -13.67
N ASN A 251 14.36 2.15 -12.76
CA ASN A 251 15.43 1.19 -12.50
C ASN A 251 15.03 -0.28 -12.69
N ASP A 252 13.83 -0.56 -13.23
CA ASP A 252 13.29 -1.90 -13.51
C ASP A 252 13.40 -2.85 -12.31
N ARG A 253 12.84 -2.40 -11.18
CA ARG A 253 12.89 -3.11 -9.90
C ARG A 253 11.58 -2.99 -9.14
N LEU A 254 11.35 -3.97 -8.27
CA LEU A 254 10.27 -3.99 -7.31
C LEU A 254 10.84 -3.75 -5.92
N TYR A 255 10.26 -2.79 -5.21
CA TYR A 255 10.44 -2.65 -3.78
C TYR A 255 9.38 -3.46 -3.05
N LEU A 256 9.80 -4.09 -1.96
CA LEU A 256 8.93 -4.83 -1.05
C LEU A 256 9.16 -4.23 0.33
N MET A 257 8.11 -3.67 0.94
CA MET A 257 8.17 -3.17 2.30
C MET A 257 7.52 -4.20 3.23
N ALA A 258 8.10 -4.45 4.40
CA ALA A 258 7.48 -5.31 5.40
C ALA A 258 7.58 -4.65 6.77
N SER A 259 6.44 -4.50 7.43
CA SER A 259 6.29 -3.89 8.74
C SER A 259 6.10 -4.94 9.83
N PHE A 260 6.41 -4.57 11.06
CA PHE A 260 6.17 -5.39 12.24
C PHE A 260 5.52 -4.58 13.36
N GLU A 261 4.79 -5.30 14.19
CA GLU A 261 4.22 -4.85 15.45
C GLU A 261 4.44 -6.00 16.43
N VAL A 262 5.28 -5.79 17.44
CA VAL A 262 5.62 -6.83 18.42
C VAL A 262 5.49 -6.29 19.83
N GLU A 263 4.96 -7.10 20.73
CA GLU A 263 4.99 -6.81 22.16
C GLU A 263 6.12 -7.63 22.80
N ASP A 264 7.09 -6.95 23.41
CA ASP A 264 8.19 -7.61 24.13
C ASP A 264 8.42 -7.05 25.54
N GLU A 265 9.51 -7.44 26.18
CA GLU A 265 9.87 -7.00 27.54
C GLU A 265 10.05 -5.47 27.68
N HIS A 266 10.24 -4.76 26.56
CA HIS A 266 10.44 -3.31 26.48
C HIS A 266 9.16 -2.57 26.06
N GLY A 267 8.05 -3.26 25.81
CA GLY A 267 6.77 -2.71 25.41
C GLY A 267 6.38 -3.07 23.97
N GLU A 268 5.38 -2.38 23.45
CA GLU A 268 5.01 -2.44 22.04
C GLU A 268 6.10 -1.77 21.20
N GLN A 269 6.58 -2.47 20.18
CA GLN A 269 7.55 -1.98 19.20
C GLN A 269 6.95 -2.11 17.80
N ILE A 270 7.09 -1.05 17.03
CA ILE A 270 6.70 -1.00 15.63
C ILE A 270 7.90 -0.65 14.77
N GLY A 271 7.78 -0.92 13.47
CA GLY A 271 8.81 -0.56 12.51
C GLY A 271 8.61 -1.23 11.18
N GLY A 272 9.66 -1.20 10.36
CA GLY A 272 9.65 -1.92 9.10
C GLY A 272 11.01 -1.98 8.45
N TYR A 273 11.10 -2.78 7.40
CA TYR A 273 12.29 -2.97 6.59
C TYR A 273 11.92 -2.82 5.11
N LEU A 274 12.92 -2.47 4.30
CA LEU A 274 12.77 -2.33 2.86
C LEU A 274 13.66 -3.33 2.13
N TRP A 275 13.10 -4.04 1.17
CA TRP A 275 13.80 -4.88 0.23
C TRP A 275 13.65 -4.36 -1.19
N SER A 276 14.58 -4.77 -2.04
CA SER A 276 14.60 -4.46 -3.45
C SER A 276 14.95 -5.70 -4.25
N MET A 277 14.30 -5.87 -5.40
CA MET A 277 14.68 -6.90 -6.36
C MET A 277 14.54 -6.39 -7.79
N PRO A 278 15.49 -6.68 -8.68
CA PRO A 278 15.27 -6.51 -10.12
C PRO A 278 14.00 -7.22 -10.57
N LEU A 279 13.25 -6.65 -11.50
CA LEU A 279 11.99 -7.26 -11.93
C LEU A 279 12.22 -8.64 -12.59
N ALA A 280 13.33 -8.81 -13.30
CA ALA A 280 13.72 -10.09 -13.87
C ALA A 280 13.89 -11.19 -12.80
N ASP A 281 14.31 -10.83 -11.59
CA ASP A 281 14.55 -11.75 -10.48
C ASP A 281 13.25 -12.26 -9.87
N LEU A 282 12.15 -11.50 -9.98
CA LEU A 282 10.80 -11.93 -9.58
C LEU A 282 10.40 -13.19 -10.34
N SER A 283 10.58 -13.19 -11.66
CA SER A 283 10.27 -14.34 -12.52
C SER A 283 11.26 -15.50 -12.34
N ALA A 284 12.50 -15.20 -11.94
CA ALA A 284 13.51 -16.22 -11.66
C ALA A 284 13.38 -16.85 -10.26
N GLY A 285 12.54 -16.28 -9.38
CA GLY A 285 12.42 -16.71 -7.99
C GLY A 285 13.70 -16.48 -7.18
N ALA A 286 14.51 -15.48 -7.55
CA ALA A 286 15.72 -15.14 -6.80
C ALA A 286 15.38 -14.34 -5.54
N TRP A 287 16.25 -14.40 -4.53
CA TRP A 287 16.06 -13.69 -3.26
C TRP A 287 16.13 -12.17 -3.44
N PRO A 288 15.29 -11.38 -2.73
CA PRO A 288 15.39 -9.94 -2.77
C PRO A 288 16.58 -9.49 -1.91
N SER A 289 17.17 -8.35 -2.24
CA SER A 289 18.23 -7.74 -1.44
C SER A 289 17.64 -6.75 -0.45
N ILE A 290 18.01 -6.85 0.83
CA ILE A 290 17.67 -5.81 1.79
C ILE A 290 18.29 -4.47 1.37
N VAL A 291 17.58 -3.38 1.62
CA VAL A 291 18.09 -2.03 1.47
C VAL A 291 18.85 -1.66 2.74
N GLU A 292 20.01 -1.04 2.56
CA GLU A 292 20.91 -0.65 3.65
C GLU A 292 20.84 0.86 3.93
N ASN A 293 21.11 1.25 5.18
CA ASN A 293 21.38 2.64 5.54
C ASN A 293 22.81 3.07 5.07
N VAL A 294 23.16 4.34 5.30
CA VAL A 294 24.49 4.88 4.95
C VAL A 294 25.67 4.21 5.66
N HIS A 295 25.42 3.47 6.75
CA HIS A 295 26.42 2.73 7.50
C HIS A 295 26.58 1.27 7.04
N GLY A 296 25.77 0.83 6.07
CA GLY A 296 25.79 -0.54 5.55
C GLY A 296 25.05 -1.54 6.43
N GLU A 297 24.18 -1.06 7.33
CA GLU A 297 23.27 -1.90 8.12
C GLU A 297 21.91 -1.96 7.44
N ALA A 298 21.08 -2.96 7.76
CA ALA A 298 19.70 -2.99 7.26
C ALA A 298 18.97 -1.68 7.58
N LEU A 299 18.30 -1.10 6.58
CA LEU A 299 17.41 0.03 6.81
C LEU A 299 16.22 -0.46 7.63
N GLU A 300 16.19 -0.05 8.89
CA GLU A 300 15.06 -0.25 9.79
C GLU A 300 14.38 1.10 10.04
N PHE A 301 13.07 1.16 9.78
CA PHE A 301 12.23 2.30 10.10
C PHE A 301 11.80 2.23 11.56
N GLU A 302 11.84 3.38 12.25
CA GLU A 302 11.39 3.53 13.65
C GLU A 302 9.87 3.47 13.79
N HIS A 303 9.17 3.73 12.69
CA HIS A 303 7.71 3.80 12.58
C HIS A 303 7.22 2.70 11.64
N LYS A 304 5.95 2.29 11.78
CA LYS A 304 5.35 1.20 10.98
C LYS A 304 5.23 1.64 9.52
N ALA A 305 6.16 1.15 8.69
CA ALA A 305 6.28 1.57 7.31
C ALA A 305 5.28 0.81 6.41
N GLU A 306 4.29 1.53 5.89
CA GLU A 306 3.19 0.98 5.08
C GLU A 306 3.19 1.57 3.67
N GLY A 307 2.97 2.88 3.51
CA GLY A 307 2.92 3.47 2.17
C GLY A 307 4.30 3.76 1.57
N LEU A 308 4.55 3.34 0.33
CA LEU A 308 5.80 3.60 -0.40
C LEU A 308 5.52 4.14 -1.80
N ALA A 309 6.21 5.22 -2.20
CA ALA A 309 6.13 5.74 -3.56
C ALA A 309 7.51 6.08 -4.15
N VAL A 310 7.72 5.71 -5.40
CA VAL A 310 8.88 6.15 -6.19
C VAL A 310 8.62 7.54 -6.74
N LEU A 311 9.41 8.53 -6.31
CA LEU A 311 9.26 9.92 -6.79
C LEU A 311 10.03 10.16 -8.08
N ASP A 312 11.21 9.56 -8.19
CA ASP A 312 12.07 9.55 -9.37
C ASP A 312 13.12 8.45 -9.26
N ALA A 313 14.11 8.45 -10.17
CA ALA A 313 15.16 7.45 -10.24
C ALA A 313 16.01 7.31 -8.97
N GLU A 314 16.01 8.30 -8.07
CA GLU A 314 16.86 8.34 -6.89
C GLU A 314 16.10 8.57 -5.57
N ARG A 315 14.80 8.89 -5.60
CA ARG A 315 14.04 9.30 -4.40
C ARG A 315 12.81 8.43 -4.15
N LEU A 316 12.65 8.05 -2.88
CA LEU A 316 11.50 7.29 -2.37
C LEU A 316 10.81 8.06 -1.26
N PHE A 317 9.49 8.08 -1.25
CA PHE A 317 8.67 8.61 -0.17
C PHE A 317 8.07 7.45 0.63
N VAL A 318 8.17 7.51 1.96
CA VAL A 318 7.61 6.52 2.88
C VAL A 318 6.63 7.21 3.82
N ALA A 319 5.41 6.69 3.90
CA ALA A 319 4.42 7.07 4.92
C ALA A 319 4.31 5.99 5.99
N TYR A 320 3.89 6.43 7.17
CA TYR A 320 3.78 5.57 8.34
C TYR A 320 2.33 5.47 8.83
N ASP A 321 1.92 4.23 9.09
CA ASP A 321 0.67 3.92 9.77
C ASP A 321 0.96 3.42 11.18
N ASN A 322 1.18 4.33 12.12
CA ASN A 322 1.50 3.92 13.49
C ASN A 322 0.29 3.39 14.27
N ASP A 323 -0.86 3.15 13.62
CA ASP A 323 -2.12 2.79 14.26
C ASP A 323 -2.43 3.80 15.40
N ARG A 324 -2.38 3.30 16.65
CA ARG A 324 -2.66 4.06 17.88
C ARG A 324 -1.41 4.69 18.48
N ASP A 325 -0.22 4.34 18.02
CA ASP A 325 1.00 4.97 18.48
C ASP A 325 1.09 6.38 17.89
N MET A 326 1.13 7.34 18.81
CA MET A 326 1.20 8.76 18.51
C MET A 326 2.63 9.29 18.56
N SER A 327 3.61 8.45 18.92
CA SER A 327 5.00 8.86 19.08
C SER A 327 5.60 9.37 17.78
N LEU A 328 6.43 10.41 17.86
CA LEU A 328 7.16 10.95 16.71
C LEU A 328 8.63 10.48 16.67
N GLY A 329 9.17 10.07 17.81
CA GLY A 329 10.54 9.58 17.88
C GLY A 329 11.52 10.61 17.34
N ARG A 330 12.39 10.20 16.41
CA ARG A 330 13.37 11.13 15.79
C ARG A 330 12.78 12.13 14.79
N ILE A 331 11.53 11.98 14.36
CA ILE A 331 10.92 12.80 13.29
C ILE A 331 10.77 14.26 13.71
N ASP A 332 10.45 14.50 14.99
CA ASP A 332 10.12 15.83 15.52
C ASP A 332 10.65 15.96 16.96
N GLU A 333 10.80 17.21 17.43
CA GLU A 333 11.13 17.47 18.84
C GLU A 333 9.91 17.27 19.76
N ARG A 334 8.69 17.26 19.21
CA ARG A 334 7.47 16.89 19.92
C ARG A 334 7.49 15.39 20.21
N ASP A 335 7.04 15.00 21.40
CA ASP A 335 6.91 13.60 21.78
C ASP A 335 5.82 12.89 20.95
N GLU A 336 4.70 13.58 20.71
CA GLU A 336 3.51 13.04 20.06
C GLU A 336 3.02 13.91 18.90
N ARG A 337 2.50 13.26 17.85
CA ARG A 337 1.79 13.88 16.73
C ARG A 337 0.35 14.25 17.11
N ASP A 338 -0.24 15.20 16.41
CA ASP A 338 -1.70 15.37 16.46
C ASP A 338 -2.38 14.23 15.68
N ALA A 339 -3.60 13.85 16.08
CA ALA A 339 -4.38 12.81 15.40
C ALA A 339 -4.67 13.09 13.91
N CYS A 340 -4.53 14.34 13.47
CA CYS A 340 -4.66 14.73 12.07
C CYS A 340 -3.33 14.73 11.30
N GLU A 341 -2.23 14.33 11.92
CA GLU A 341 -0.89 14.37 11.34
C GLU A 341 -0.38 12.96 11.01
N ALA A 342 0.13 12.78 9.79
CA ALA A 342 0.77 11.55 9.36
C ALA A 342 2.30 11.75 9.24
N PRO A 343 3.13 10.94 9.93
CA PRO A 343 4.58 11.03 9.78
C PRO A 343 5.05 10.46 8.44
N TYR A 344 6.18 10.96 7.94
CA TYR A 344 6.80 10.48 6.69
C TYR A 344 8.33 10.63 6.69
N THR A 345 8.97 9.87 5.79
CA THR A 345 10.40 9.96 5.48
C THR A 345 10.62 10.04 3.98
N LEU A 346 11.48 10.96 3.55
CA LEU A 346 11.99 11.05 2.18
C LEU A 346 13.41 10.48 2.13
N LEU A 347 13.62 9.46 1.32
CA LEU A 347 14.89 8.77 1.14
C LEU A 347 15.54 9.15 -0.19
N ARG A 348 16.87 9.16 -0.24
CA ARG A 348 17.67 9.14 -1.47
C ARG A 348 18.43 7.82 -1.57
N ILE A 349 18.44 7.22 -2.75
CA ILE A 349 19.27 6.07 -3.11
C ILE A 349 20.67 6.57 -3.46
N VAL A 350 21.70 6.02 -2.81
CA VAL A 350 23.10 6.51 -2.90
C VAL A 350 24.08 5.50 -3.51
N GLY A 351 23.60 4.37 -4.05
CA GLY A 351 24.46 3.35 -4.67
C GLY A 351 23.71 2.20 -5.31
#